data_AF-A0AAV5J0R2-F1
#
_entry.id   AF-A0AAV5J0R2-F1
#
_cell.length_a   1.000
_cell.length_b   1.000
_cell.length_c   1.000
_cell.angle_alpha   90.00
_cell.angle_beta   90.00
_cell.angle_gamma   90.00
#
_symmetry.space_group_name_H-M   'P 1'
#
loop_
_entity.id
_entity.type
_entity.pdbx_description
1 polymer ?
#
loop_
_entity_poly.entity_id
_entity_poly.type
_entity_poly.pdbx_seq_one_letter_code
_entity_poly.pdbx_strand_id
1 'polypeptide(L)'
;MGRSNAALNDDSAAESYDATTTKTHFDSETETDEDRVPATNNSPFVEGEKVLAYFKKRIYEAKVIKVEYLLKDWRYFLHYTGWNKR
;
A
#
# COMPACT_ATOMS: atom_id res chain seq x y z
N MET A 1 39.91 -6.45 45.22
CA MET A 1 38.53 -6.85 44.87
C MET A 1 37.63 -5.64 44.97
N GLY A 2 36.92 -5.27 43.89
CA GLY A 2 36.00 -4.13 43.81
C GLY A 2 36.66 -2.86 43.26
N ARG A 3 36.06 -2.06 42.36
CA ARG A 3 34.65 -1.93 41.91
C ARG A 3 34.62 -1.44 40.45
N SER A 4 33.57 -1.84 39.74
CA SER A 4 33.22 -1.48 38.36
C SER A 4 32.28 -0.27 38.32
N ASN A 5 32.50 0.64 37.36
CA ASN A 5 31.56 1.71 37.03
C ASN A 5 31.53 1.87 35.50
N ALA A 6 30.60 1.18 34.85
CA ALA A 6 30.27 1.37 33.45
C ALA A 6 29.42 2.65 33.31
N ALA A 7 29.87 3.59 32.49
CA ALA A 7 29.02 4.68 32.03
C ALA A 7 28.25 4.19 30.80
N LEU A 8 26.98 3.87 31.01
CA LEU A 8 25.99 3.70 29.96
C LEU A 8 25.64 5.10 29.46
N ASN A 9 25.97 5.41 28.21
CA ASN A 9 25.36 6.52 27.50
C ASN A 9 24.09 5.99 26.81
N ASP A 10 22.95 6.31 27.39
CA ASP A 10 21.62 6.23 26.82
C ASP A 10 21.11 7.67 26.75
N ASP A 11 20.96 8.26 25.56
CA ASP A 11 19.84 9.18 25.26
C ASP A 11 19.82 9.65 23.79
N SER A 12 18.68 9.39 23.13
CA SER A 12 18.00 10.17 22.08
C SER A 12 18.72 10.47 20.73
N ALA A 13 18.07 10.45 19.57
CA ALA A 13 16.71 10.87 19.28
C ALA A 13 16.07 10.03 18.16
N ALA A 14 14.76 9.80 18.30
CA ALA A 14 13.91 9.29 17.24
C ALA A 14 13.67 10.40 16.21
N GLU A 15 14.37 10.33 15.08
CA GLU A 15 14.07 11.16 13.91
C GLU A 15 12.75 10.64 13.29
N SER A 16 11.68 11.38 13.58
CA SER A 16 10.32 11.22 13.08
C SER A 16 10.28 11.09 11.55
N TYR A 17 9.80 9.95 11.05
CA TYR A 17 9.23 9.87 9.70
C TYR A 17 7.71 10.01 9.82
N ASP A 18 7.23 11.23 10.05
CA ASP A 18 5.80 11.52 9.84
C ASP A 18 5.55 11.67 8.33
N ALA A 19 5.54 10.53 7.63
CA ALA A 19 4.91 10.48 6.32
C ALA A 19 3.39 10.36 6.57
N THR A 20 2.77 11.47 6.98
CA THR A 20 1.32 11.67 6.85
C THR A 20 0.97 11.65 5.37
N THR A 21 0.89 10.44 4.82
CA THR A 21 0.05 10.18 3.66
C THR A 21 -1.35 10.16 4.24
N THR A 22 -2.07 11.27 4.10
CA THR A 22 -3.52 11.32 4.23
C THR A 22 -4.12 10.19 3.40
N LYS A 23 -4.34 9.04 4.05
CA LYS A 23 -5.24 8.02 3.56
C LYS A 23 -6.63 8.60 3.79
N THR A 24 -7.12 9.28 2.77
CA THR A 24 -8.54 9.63 2.67
C THR A 24 -9.31 8.32 2.81
N HIS A 25 -9.92 8.13 3.98
CA HIS A 25 -10.83 7.04 4.26
C HIS A 25 -12.09 7.33 3.46
N PHE A 26 -12.23 6.70 2.29
CA PHE A 26 -13.45 6.77 1.51
C PHE A 26 -14.43 5.77 2.09
N ASP A 27 -15.11 6.16 3.17
CA ASP A 27 -16.26 5.42 3.69
C ASP A 27 -17.38 5.52 2.67
N SER A 28 -17.75 4.39 2.10
CA SER A 28 -19.05 4.19 1.47
C SER A 28 -19.68 2.98 2.14
N GLU A 29 -20.28 3.25 3.28
CA GLU A 29 -21.18 2.34 3.97
C GLU A 29 -22.53 2.31 3.23
N THR A 30 -22.76 1.23 2.48
CA THR A 30 -24.12 0.85 2.08
C THR A 30 -24.29 -0.63 2.42
N GLU A 31 -24.87 -0.87 3.60
CA GLU A 31 -25.35 -2.18 4.04
C GLU A 31 -26.65 -2.50 3.30
N THR A 32 -26.65 -3.44 2.35
CA THR A 32 -27.85 -4.16 1.89
C THR A 32 -27.45 -5.49 1.21
N ASP A 33 -27.79 -6.59 1.86
CA ASP A 33 -28.31 -7.86 1.32
C ASP A 33 -27.42 -8.72 0.36
N GLU A 34 -26.99 -9.87 0.87
CA GLU A 34 -26.74 -11.18 0.21
C GLU A 34 -25.82 -11.32 -1.03
N ASP A 35 -25.28 -10.26 -1.64
CA ASP A 35 -24.30 -10.35 -2.75
C ASP A 35 -23.19 -9.28 -2.62
N ARG A 36 -22.61 -9.20 -1.41
CA ARG A 36 -21.65 -8.15 -1.02
C ARG A 36 -20.38 -8.25 -1.87
N VAL A 37 -20.26 -7.38 -2.87
CA VAL A 37 -18.96 -7.07 -3.49
C VAL A 37 -18.01 -6.65 -2.35
N PRO A 38 -16.87 -7.34 -2.17
CA PRO A 38 -15.91 -6.96 -1.15
C PRO A 38 -15.50 -5.53 -1.42
N ALA A 39 -15.57 -4.72 -0.36
CA ALA A 39 -15.20 -3.33 -0.46
C ALA A 39 -13.76 -3.23 -1.00
N THR A 40 -13.47 -2.24 -1.86
CA THR A 40 -12.18 -2.15 -2.57
C THR A 40 -10.99 -2.09 -1.62
N ASN A 41 -11.19 -1.63 -0.39
CA ASN A 41 -10.22 -1.65 0.71
C ASN A 41 -9.82 -3.07 1.19
N ASN A 42 -10.55 -4.10 0.81
CA ASN A 42 -10.19 -5.50 1.05
C ASN A 42 -9.27 -6.07 -0.04
N SER A 43 -9.02 -5.32 -1.12
CA SER A 43 -8.10 -5.75 -2.16
C SER A 43 -6.64 -5.70 -1.66
N PRO A 44 -5.79 -6.63 -2.13
CA PRO A 44 -4.35 -6.58 -1.88
C PRO A 44 -3.64 -5.28 -2.27
N PHE A 45 -4.16 -4.54 -3.27
CA PHE A 45 -3.54 -3.32 -3.78
C PHE A 45 -4.59 -2.23 -3.97
N VAL A 46 -4.28 -0.99 -3.59
CA VAL A 46 -5.22 0.12 -3.68
C VAL A 46 -4.95 1.03 -4.88
N GLU A 47 -5.96 1.77 -5.32
CA GLU A 47 -5.80 2.77 -6.37
C GLU A 47 -4.75 3.82 -5.99
N GLY A 48 -3.88 4.16 -6.93
CA GLY A 48 -2.77 5.07 -6.73
C GLY A 48 -1.49 4.43 -6.18
N GLU A 49 -1.54 3.19 -5.72
CA GLU A 49 -0.38 2.48 -5.20
C GLU A 49 0.66 2.19 -6.28
N LYS A 50 1.94 2.31 -5.93
CA LYS A 50 3.05 1.90 -6.79
C LYS A 50 3.36 0.43 -6.55
N VAL A 51 3.38 -0.35 -7.63
CA VAL A 51 3.57 -1.80 -7.60
C VAL A 51 4.62 -2.25 -8.61
N LEU A 52 5.17 -3.44 -8.39
CA LEU A 52 6.04 -4.12 -9.35
C LEU A 52 5.23 -5.13 -10.16
N ALA A 53 5.14 -4.91 -11.46
CA ALA A 53 4.34 -5.69 -12.39
C ALA A 53 5.21 -6.63 -13.22
N TYR A 54 4.85 -7.91 -13.26
CA TYR A 54 5.53 -8.91 -14.07
C TYR A 54 4.98 -8.95 -15.50
N PHE A 55 5.79 -8.62 -16.49
CA PHE A 55 5.43 -8.65 -17.90
C PHE A 55 6.56 -9.24 -18.75
N LYS A 56 6.24 -10.29 -19.53
CA LYS A 56 7.17 -10.96 -20.48
C LYS A 56 8.57 -11.23 -19.89
N LYS A 57 8.66 -11.84 -18.70
CA LYS A 57 9.91 -12.19 -17.98
C LYS A 57 10.68 -11.01 -17.37
N ARG A 58 10.12 -9.80 -17.37
CA ARG A 58 10.71 -8.62 -16.71
C ARG A 58 9.74 -8.06 -15.68
N ILE A 59 10.29 -7.43 -14.66
CA ILE A 59 9.53 -6.72 -13.65
C ILE A 59 9.64 -5.23 -13.98
N TYR A 60 8.52 -4.53 -13.96
CA TYR A 60 8.43 -3.10 -14.24
C TYR A 60 7.76 -2.39 -13.07
N GLU A 61 8.18 -1.16 -12.78
CA GLU A 61 7.42 -0.27 -11.89
C GLU A 61 6.14 0.18 -12.61
N ALA A 62 5.02 0.11 -11.91
CA ALA A 62 3.71 0.52 -12.38
C ALA A 62 2.90 1.17 -11.27
N LYS A 63 1.86 1.91 -11.64
CA LYS A 63 0.88 2.49 -10.73
C LYS A 63 -0.48 1.84 -10.95
N VAL A 64 -1.13 1.43 -9.86
CA VAL A 64 -2.52 0.98 -9.89
C VAL A 64 -3.40 2.17 -10.21
N ILE A 65 -4.11 2.14 -11.34
CA ILE A 65 -5.07 3.18 -11.73
C ILE A 65 -6.45 2.85 -11.20
N LYS A 66 -6.84 1.58 -11.27
CA LYS A 66 -8.18 1.13 -10.93
C LYS A 66 -8.16 -0.27 -10.35
N VAL A 67 -9.03 -0.51 -9.39
CA VAL A 67 -9.26 -1.83 -8.79
C VAL A 67 -10.71 -2.21 -9.02
N GLU A 68 -10.94 -3.39 -9.59
CA GLU A 68 -12.28 -3.94 -9.81
C GLU A 68 -12.38 -5.33 -9.21
N TYR A 69 -13.51 -5.65 -8.58
CA TYR A 69 -13.84 -7.01 -8.18
C TYR A 69 -14.97 -7.54 -9.07
N LEU A 70 -14.67 -8.57 -9.86
CA LEU A 70 -15.61 -9.15 -10.81
C LEU A 70 -15.53 -10.68 -10.77
N LEU A 71 -16.68 -11.36 -10.76
CA LEU A 71 -16.76 -12.83 -10.78
C LEU A 71 -15.91 -13.50 -9.68
N LYS A 72 -15.87 -12.90 -8.49
CA LYS A 72 -15.07 -13.34 -7.34
C LYS A 72 -13.54 -13.19 -7.49
N ASP A 73 -13.07 -12.44 -8.49
CA ASP A 73 -11.65 -12.16 -8.71
C ASP A 73 -11.35 -10.65 -8.70
N TRP A 74 -10.15 -10.31 -8.22
CA TRP A 74 -9.62 -8.95 -8.30
C TRP A 74 -8.94 -8.70 -9.65
N ARG A 75 -9.30 -7.59 -10.28
CA ARG A 75 -8.67 -7.08 -11.51
C ARG A 75 -8.05 -5.72 -11.23
N TYR A 76 -6.81 -5.57 -11.67
CA TYR A 76 -6.03 -4.36 -11.47
C TYR A 76 -5.66 -3.76 -12.82
N PHE A 77 -5.95 -2.47 -12.98
CA PHE A 77 -5.52 -1.71 -14.14
C PHE A 77 -4.22 -1.01 -13.80
N LEU A 78 -3.13 -1.43 -14.42
CA LEU A 78 -1.79 -0.93 -14.16
C LEU A 78 -1.35 0.01 -15.27
N HIS A 79 -0.64 1.08 -14.89
CA HIS A 79 0.11 1.91 -15.82
C HIS A 79 1.59 1.89 -15.48
N TYR A 80 2.39 1.39 -16.43
CA TYR A 80 3.84 1.30 -16.31
C TYR A 80 4.46 2.69 -16.29
N THR A 81 5.28 2.96 -15.28
CA THR A 81 5.99 4.24 -15.17
C THR A 81 7.02 4.37 -16.30
N GLY A 82 7.03 5.51 -16.99
CA GLY A 82 7.93 5.76 -18.12
C GLY A 82 7.42 5.26 -19.47
N TRP A 83 6.20 4.69 -19.53
CA TRP A 83 5.53 4.38 -20.79
C TRP A 83 4.55 5.51 -21.13
N ASN A 84 4.50 5.93 -22.40
CA ASN A 84 3.58 6.99 -22.80
C ASN A 84 2.14 6.59 -22.49
N LYS A 85 1.41 7.50 -21.82
CA LYS A 85 -0.04 7.43 -21.72
C LYS A 85 -0.60 7.69 -23.11
N ARG A 86 -1.06 6.65 -23.79
CA ARG A 86 -1.99 6.83 -24.91
C ARG A 86 -3.40 6.90 -24.37
#